data_AF-A0A3N9XXI6-F1
#
_entry.id   AF-A0A3N9XXI6-F1
#
_cell.length_a   1.000
_cell.length_b   1.000
_cell.length_c   1.000
_cell.angle_alpha   90.00
_cell.angle_beta   90.00
_cell.angle_gamma   90.00
#
_symmetry.space_group_name_H-M   'P 1'
#
loop_
_entity.id
_entity.type
_entity.pdbx_description
1 polymer ?
#
loop_
_entity_poly.entity_id
_entity_poly.type
_entity_poly.pdbx_seq_one_letter_code
_entity_poly.pdbx_strand_id
1 'polypeptide(L)'
;MTAGWYSDVAERIASANYTFFHAGALRRSANFIDDLLQDLRDRGFHVLLVDCVDVLQTGWGSALPAGQSGNLYVIWRPEILLTRSDFEDLIRQARPPVHSALMEGNRVVIVSTMPQMMFPVPVGSSVIADAAKVHPSPLPATLLRRVVPSLPSDTAERIVLRAQGCVALAEGYALVDRSAASGNQKSREAERLLLETLREAFAELGPEILALLEHLVLECGVVDVSQMDLRDHWIAALEDAGLATIDDSTEMVRLFHPSWQDTARLALSQALRAVLQPPNAWRAIAVSLFELERTVRSLVSQGLEARYGEGWRQGGLDTLAPKVVALARAETQGEFVSVADLHSPLDWLLLDQLFALAAETAQHVRLGGISSREWRQFSERIVPVRNRMSHMRLPRPGDLDEVRRTLRILNARIRSTPLPSAGRQTTPAERDLDGVSAGLLATQQPGAV
;
A
#
# COMPACT_ATOMS: atom_id res chain seq x y z
N MET A 1 -36.72 -25.29 -2.11
CA MET A 1 -35.44 -24.60 -1.90
C MET A 1 -35.65 -23.54 -0.84
N THR A 2 -35.07 -23.74 0.33
CA THR A 2 -34.94 -22.69 1.34
C THR A 2 -33.95 -21.67 0.80
N ALA A 3 -34.34 -20.41 0.64
CA ALA A 3 -33.40 -19.39 0.19
C ALA A 3 -32.52 -18.99 1.38
N GLY A 4 -31.24 -19.36 1.37
CA GLY A 4 -30.24 -18.87 2.32
C GLY A 4 -29.73 -17.48 1.96
N TRP A 5 -28.88 -16.94 2.84
CA TRP A 5 -28.31 -15.60 2.74
C TRP A 5 -27.55 -15.33 1.44
N TYR A 6 -27.02 -16.38 0.79
CA TYR A 6 -26.09 -16.32 -0.34
C TYR A 6 -26.66 -16.94 -1.61
N SER A 7 -27.99 -17.08 -1.69
CA SER A 7 -28.66 -17.66 -2.85
C SER A 7 -28.35 -16.94 -4.17
N ASP A 8 -28.12 -15.62 -4.17
CA ASP A 8 -27.70 -14.83 -5.34
C ASP A 8 -26.21 -15.03 -5.69
N VAL A 9 -25.33 -15.07 -4.68
CA VAL A 9 -23.90 -15.36 -4.84
C VAL A 9 -23.72 -16.76 -5.42
N ALA A 10 -24.48 -17.74 -4.90
CA ALA A 10 -24.49 -19.11 -5.42
C ALA A 10 -24.96 -19.18 -6.88
N GLU A 11 -25.84 -18.26 -7.32
CA GLU A 11 -26.23 -18.12 -8.74
C GLU A 11 -25.07 -17.67 -9.61
N ARG A 12 -24.35 -16.65 -9.15
CA ARG A 12 -23.23 -16.05 -9.88
C ARG A 12 -22.04 -17.02 -9.91
N ILE A 13 -21.81 -17.78 -8.85
CA ILE A 13 -20.84 -18.89 -8.86
C ILE A 13 -21.27 -19.96 -9.87
N ALA A 14 -22.58 -20.23 -10.00
CA ALA A 14 -23.08 -21.19 -10.99
C ALA A 14 -22.93 -20.73 -12.45
N SER A 15 -22.69 -19.45 -12.74
CA SER A 15 -22.50 -18.96 -14.11
C SER A 15 -21.05 -18.97 -14.59
N ALA A 16 -20.07 -19.20 -13.70
CA ALA A 16 -18.65 -19.22 -14.03
C ALA A 16 -17.93 -20.45 -13.47
N ASN A 17 -16.87 -20.90 -14.16
CA ASN A 17 -16.09 -22.06 -13.71
C ASN A 17 -15.04 -21.70 -12.67
N TYR A 18 -14.61 -20.44 -12.67
CA TYR A 18 -13.55 -19.97 -11.79
C TYR A 18 -13.81 -18.57 -11.26
N THR A 19 -14.05 -18.47 -9.95
CA THR A 19 -14.49 -17.21 -9.32
C THR A 19 -13.74 -16.84 -8.06
N PHE A 20 -13.74 -15.54 -7.76
CA PHE A 20 -13.30 -14.96 -6.49
C PHE A 20 -14.48 -14.22 -5.85
N PHE A 21 -14.75 -14.52 -4.58
CA PHE A 21 -15.78 -13.88 -3.79
C PHE A 21 -15.16 -13.26 -2.54
N HIS A 22 -15.21 -11.93 -2.44
CA HIS A 22 -14.82 -11.19 -1.25
C HIS A 22 -15.99 -11.16 -0.25
N ALA A 23 -15.88 -12.00 0.78
CA ALA A 23 -16.80 -12.08 1.90
C ALA A 23 -16.35 -11.19 3.06
N GLY A 24 -16.25 -9.88 2.79
CA GLY A 24 -15.87 -8.87 3.79
C GLY A 24 -16.87 -8.77 4.94
N ALA A 25 -16.48 -8.13 6.04
CA ALA A 25 -17.23 -8.09 7.29
C ALA A 25 -18.68 -7.58 7.14
N LEU A 26 -18.96 -6.64 6.22
CA LEU A 26 -20.33 -6.17 5.94
C LEU A 26 -21.17 -7.15 5.12
N ARG A 27 -20.53 -8.07 4.38
CA ARG A 27 -21.16 -8.99 3.43
C ARG A 27 -21.43 -10.38 4.01
N ARG A 28 -20.84 -10.71 5.16
CA ARG A 28 -20.89 -12.06 5.73
C ARG A 28 -21.80 -12.17 6.95
N SER A 29 -22.62 -13.22 7.03
CA SER A 29 -23.39 -13.59 8.22
C SER A 29 -22.48 -14.19 9.28
N ALA A 30 -22.98 -14.38 10.49
CA ALA A 30 -22.23 -15.03 11.57
C ALA A 30 -21.79 -16.46 11.22
N ASN A 31 -22.60 -17.19 10.45
CA ASN A 31 -22.32 -18.57 9.99
C ASN A 31 -22.04 -18.64 8.48
N PHE A 32 -21.44 -17.57 7.94
CA PHE A 32 -21.26 -17.33 6.52
C PHE A 32 -20.86 -18.53 5.68
N ILE A 33 -19.81 -19.26 6.07
CA ILE A 33 -19.29 -20.35 5.26
C ILE A 33 -20.31 -21.49 5.16
N ASP A 34 -20.95 -21.86 6.26
CA ASP A 34 -21.95 -22.93 6.28
C ASP A 34 -23.19 -22.53 5.47
N ASP A 35 -23.64 -21.28 5.60
CA ASP A 35 -24.75 -20.72 4.83
C ASP A 35 -24.45 -20.76 3.32
N LEU A 36 -23.24 -20.33 2.91
CA LEU A 36 -22.81 -20.37 1.50
C LEU A 36 -22.72 -21.81 0.97
N LEU A 37 -22.12 -22.72 1.73
CA LEU A 37 -22.02 -24.13 1.33
C LEU A 37 -23.40 -24.77 1.18
N GLN A 38 -24.34 -24.43 2.06
CA GLN A 38 -25.72 -24.92 1.96
C GLN A 38 -26.42 -24.37 0.70
N ASP A 39 -26.31 -23.07 0.42
CA ASP A 39 -26.91 -22.47 -0.78
C ASP A 39 -26.32 -23.05 -2.08
N LEU A 40 -25.04 -23.41 -2.09
CA LEU A 40 -24.41 -24.12 -3.22
C LEU A 40 -24.94 -25.56 -3.35
N ARG A 41 -25.10 -26.30 -2.26
CA ARG A 41 -25.68 -27.65 -2.27
C ARG A 41 -27.16 -27.64 -2.69
N ASP A 42 -27.93 -26.66 -2.25
CA ASP A 42 -29.34 -26.48 -2.65
C ASP A 42 -29.49 -26.22 -4.16
N ARG A 43 -28.43 -25.73 -4.82
CA ARG A 43 -28.33 -25.62 -6.28
C ARG A 43 -27.84 -26.88 -6.99
N GLY A 44 -27.61 -27.97 -6.25
CA GLY A 44 -27.23 -29.27 -6.78
C GLY A 44 -25.73 -29.48 -6.97
N PHE A 45 -24.87 -28.59 -6.45
CA PHE A 45 -23.42 -28.81 -6.49
C PHE A 45 -22.99 -29.86 -5.47
N HIS A 46 -22.05 -30.73 -5.87
CA HIS A 46 -21.25 -31.52 -4.93
C HIS A 46 -20.08 -30.67 -4.45
N VAL A 47 -20.25 -30.06 -3.26
CA VAL A 47 -19.33 -29.04 -2.75
C VAL A 47 -18.24 -29.66 -1.87
N LEU A 48 -16.99 -29.38 -2.21
CA LEU A 48 -15.80 -29.77 -1.45
C LEU A 48 -15.13 -28.52 -0.87
N LEU A 49 -15.09 -28.40 0.45
CA LEU A 49 -14.42 -27.31 1.14
C LEU A 49 -12.91 -27.61 1.21
N VAL A 50 -12.10 -26.66 0.74
CA VAL A 50 -10.64 -26.67 0.83
C VAL A 50 -10.23 -25.54 1.76
N ASP A 51 -9.99 -25.87 3.02
CA ASP A 51 -9.54 -24.89 4.00
C ASP A 51 -8.03 -24.65 3.87
N CYS A 52 -7.61 -23.40 3.66
CA CYS A 52 -6.21 -23.06 3.54
C CYS A 52 -5.40 -23.36 4.82
N VAL A 53 -6.07 -23.52 5.98
CA VAL A 53 -5.42 -24.04 7.20
C VAL A 53 -4.91 -25.47 6.99
N ASP A 54 -5.71 -26.33 6.35
CA ASP A 54 -5.36 -27.73 6.09
C ASP A 54 -4.34 -27.86 4.95
N VAL A 55 -4.40 -26.95 3.98
CA VAL A 55 -3.40 -26.83 2.90
C VAL A 55 -2.01 -26.59 3.47
N LEU A 56 -1.88 -25.76 4.52
CA LEU A 56 -0.59 -25.52 5.18
C LEU A 56 0.01 -26.81 5.81
N GLN A 57 -0.83 -27.80 6.13
CA GLN A 57 -0.39 -29.05 6.75
C GLN A 57 -0.16 -30.16 5.71
N THR A 58 -0.99 -30.22 4.68
CA THR A 58 -1.08 -31.38 3.76
C THR A 58 -0.64 -31.07 2.32
N GLY A 59 -0.47 -29.79 1.99
CA GLY A 59 -0.18 -29.30 0.64
C GLY A 59 -1.39 -29.34 -0.31
N TRP A 60 -1.30 -28.58 -1.39
CA TRP A 60 -2.41 -28.43 -2.35
C TRP A 60 -2.83 -29.73 -3.05
N GLY A 61 -1.89 -30.64 -3.33
CA GLY A 61 -2.20 -31.89 -4.05
C GLY A 61 -3.11 -32.83 -3.26
N SER A 62 -3.01 -32.81 -1.93
CA SER A 62 -3.89 -33.59 -1.05
C SER A 62 -5.26 -32.93 -0.90
N ALA A 63 -5.28 -31.60 -0.87
CA ALA A 63 -6.50 -30.82 -0.63
C ALA A 63 -7.41 -30.69 -1.87
N LEU A 64 -6.83 -30.79 -3.08
CA LEU A 64 -7.54 -30.79 -4.36
C LEU A 64 -7.30 -32.13 -5.09
N PRO A 65 -7.96 -33.23 -4.65
CA PRO A 65 -7.76 -34.53 -5.27
C PRO A 65 -8.26 -34.54 -6.72
N ALA A 66 -7.42 -35.05 -7.62
CA ALA A 66 -7.74 -35.23 -9.03
C ALA A 66 -8.64 -36.46 -9.27
N GLY A 67 -9.32 -36.51 -10.42
CA GLY A 67 -9.99 -37.69 -10.94
C GLY A 67 -11.50 -37.77 -10.66
N GLN A 68 -12.11 -36.68 -10.20
CA GLN A 68 -13.56 -36.56 -10.06
C GLN A 68 -14.04 -35.33 -10.82
N SER A 69 -15.03 -35.49 -11.69
CA SER A 69 -15.63 -34.39 -12.47
C SER A 69 -16.95 -33.93 -11.86
N GLY A 70 -17.29 -32.66 -12.00
CA GLY A 70 -18.57 -32.09 -11.57
C GLY A 70 -18.60 -31.62 -10.11
N ASN A 71 -17.45 -31.59 -9.43
CA ASN A 71 -17.31 -31.01 -8.10
C ASN A 71 -17.24 -29.48 -8.17
N LEU A 72 -17.64 -28.83 -7.07
CA LEU A 72 -17.34 -27.42 -6.80
C LEU A 72 -16.39 -27.33 -5.60
N TYR A 73 -15.15 -26.92 -5.85
CA TYR A 73 -14.17 -26.67 -4.81
C TYR A 73 -14.32 -25.25 -4.27
N VAL A 74 -14.47 -25.13 -2.96
CA VAL A 74 -14.54 -23.85 -2.24
C VAL A 74 -13.22 -23.68 -1.48
N ILE A 75 -12.32 -22.86 -2.01
CA ILE A 75 -11.05 -22.53 -1.35
C ILE A 75 -11.31 -21.42 -0.33
N TRP A 76 -11.19 -21.74 0.96
CA TRP A 76 -11.56 -20.85 2.06
C TRP A 76 -10.33 -20.32 2.81
N ARG A 77 -10.40 -19.04 3.20
CA ARG A 77 -9.37 -18.29 3.94
C ARG A 77 -7.98 -18.25 3.29
N PRO A 78 -7.84 -17.98 1.98
CA PRO A 78 -6.52 -17.82 1.37
C PRO A 78 -5.67 -16.73 2.03
N GLU A 79 -6.28 -15.75 2.71
CA GLU A 79 -5.58 -14.70 3.46
C GLU A 79 -4.67 -15.23 4.57
N ILE A 80 -4.91 -16.44 5.11
CA ILE A 80 -4.00 -17.02 6.11
C ILE A 80 -2.61 -17.27 5.51
N LEU A 81 -2.55 -17.53 4.20
CA LEU A 81 -1.29 -17.74 3.50
C LEU A 81 -0.46 -16.46 3.50
N LEU A 82 -1.07 -15.26 3.47
CA LEU A 82 -0.33 -13.98 3.45
C LEU A 82 0.52 -13.74 4.70
N THR A 83 0.26 -14.46 5.80
CA THR A 83 1.06 -14.37 7.03
C THR A 83 2.39 -15.14 6.95
N ARG A 84 2.55 -15.96 5.92
CA ARG A 84 3.73 -16.81 5.70
C ARG A 84 4.82 -16.04 4.95
N SER A 85 6.08 -16.33 5.24
CA SER A 85 7.21 -15.78 4.47
C SER A 85 7.33 -16.40 3.07
N ASP A 86 6.85 -17.64 2.90
CA ASP A 86 6.86 -18.44 1.66
C ASP A 86 5.51 -18.40 0.92
N PHE A 87 4.67 -17.41 1.21
CA PHE A 87 3.30 -17.37 0.67
C PHE A 87 3.26 -17.32 -0.87
N GLU A 88 4.21 -16.65 -1.54
CA GLU A 88 4.25 -16.59 -3.01
C GLU A 88 4.45 -17.98 -3.62
N ASP A 89 5.29 -18.80 -2.99
CA ASP A 89 5.53 -20.17 -3.41
C ASP A 89 4.29 -21.03 -3.16
N LEU A 90 3.61 -20.84 -2.03
CA LEU A 90 2.35 -21.52 -1.72
C LEU A 90 1.24 -21.19 -2.74
N ILE A 91 1.06 -19.92 -3.11
CA ILE A 91 0.10 -19.51 -4.13
C ILE A 91 0.50 -20.06 -5.51
N ARG A 92 1.79 -20.08 -5.84
CA ARG A 92 2.30 -20.67 -7.09
C ARG A 92 2.02 -22.18 -7.16
N GLN A 93 2.18 -22.89 -6.05
CA GLN A 93 1.90 -24.33 -5.93
C GLN A 93 0.41 -24.66 -6.05
N ALA A 94 -0.49 -23.70 -5.78
CA ALA A 94 -1.94 -23.89 -5.97
C ALA A 94 -2.32 -24.02 -7.45
N ARG A 95 -1.50 -23.51 -8.37
CA ARG A 95 -1.87 -23.38 -9.78
C ARG A 95 -2.05 -24.72 -10.49
N PRO A 96 -1.09 -25.67 -10.48
CA PRO A 96 -1.29 -26.95 -11.15
C PRO A 96 -2.55 -27.71 -10.70
N PRO A 97 -2.84 -27.88 -9.38
CA PRO A 97 -4.04 -28.61 -8.95
C PRO A 97 -5.34 -27.85 -9.26
N VAL A 98 -5.39 -26.52 -9.12
CA VAL A 98 -6.57 -25.73 -9.53
C VAL A 98 -6.83 -25.88 -11.03
N HIS A 99 -5.78 -25.80 -11.85
CA HIS A 99 -5.92 -25.96 -13.30
C HIS A 99 -6.35 -27.38 -13.69
N SER A 100 -5.78 -28.42 -13.04
CA SER A 100 -6.21 -29.81 -13.25
C SER A 100 -7.69 -29.98 -12.94
N ALA A 101 -8.14 -29.47 -11.78
CA ALA A 101 -9.55 -29.53 -11.39
C ALA A 101 -10.45 -28.85 -12.43
N LEU A 102 -10.09 -27.66 -12.92
CA LEU A 102 -10.84 -26.96 -13.96
C LEU A 102 -10.88 -27.75 -15.29
N MET A 103 -9.77 -28.36 -15.70
CA MET A 103 -9.67 -29.18 -16.91
C MET A 103 -10.48 -30.49 -16.82
N GLU A 104 -10.68 -31.00 -15.61
CA GLU A 104 -11.55 -32.15 -15.31
C GLU A 104 -13.05 -31.77 -15.27
N GLY A 105 -13.39 -30.52 -15.59
CA GLY A 105 -14.77 -30.02 -15.60
C GLY A 105 -15.30 -29.65 -14.21
N ASN A 106 -14.43 -29.54 -13.21
CA ASN A 106 -14.81 -29.00 -11.91
C ASN A 106 -14.87 -27.48 -11.94
N ARG A 107 -15.51 -26.93 -10.92
CA ARG A 107 -15.56 -25.49 -10.65
C ARG A 107 -14.76 -25.17 -9.42
N VAL A 108 -14.20 -23.96 -9.39
CA VAL A 108 -13.42 -23.47 -8.25
C VAL A 108 -13.92 -22.08 -7.87
N VAL A 109 -14.26 -21.89 -6.61
CA VAL A 109 -14.50 -20.57 -6.03
C VAL A 109 -13.49 -20.32 -4.91
N ILE A 110 -12.86 -19.15 -4.96
CA ILE A 110 -11.98 -18.65 -3.92
C ILE A 110 -12.78 -17.68 -3.07
N VAL A 111 -12.89 -17.97 -1.79
CA VAL A 111 -13.65 -17.17 -0.84
C VAL A 111 -12.68 -16.59 0.19
N SER A 112 -12.63 -15.27 0.29
CA SER A 112 -11.70 -14.57 1.18
C SER A 112 -12.37 -13.45 1.94
N THR A 113 -11.92 -13.19 3.17
CA THR A 113 -12.32 -11.98 3.91
C THR A 113 -11.56 -10.73 3.45
N MET A 114 -10.46 -10.88 2.71
CA MET A 114 -9.69 -9.78 2.14
C MET A 114 -10.04 -9.56 0.67
N PRO A 115 -9.96 -8.33 0.15
CA PRO A 115 -10.20 -8.07 -1.26
C PRO A 115 -9.10 -8.67 -2.14
N GLN A 116 -9.45 -9.01 -3.39
CA GLN A 116 -8.56 -9.70 -4.34
C GLN A 116 -7.20 -8.99 -4.52
N MET A 117 -7.18 -7.65 -4.46
CA MET A 117 -5.95 -6.85 -4.62
C MET A 117 -4.91 -7.06 -3.52
N MET A 118 -5.29 -7.61 -2.37
CA MET A 118 -4.36 -7.91 -1.27
C MET A 118 -3.49 -9.14 -1.55
N PHE A 119 -3.86 -9.93 -2.55
CA PHE A 119 -3.09 -11.09 -2.98
C PHE A 119 -2.13 -10.65 -4.08
N PRO A 120 -0.81 -10.72 -3.84
CA PRO A 120 0.15 -10.29 -4.84
C PRO A 120 0.14 -11.25 -6.02
N VAL A 121 0.54 -10.72 -7.17
CA VAL A 121 0.55 -11.44 -8.44
C VAL A 121 1.98 -11.96 -8.66
N PRO A 122 2.29 -13.24 -8.36
CA PRO A 122 3.59 -13.79 -8.69
C PRO A 122 3.88 -13.72 -10.19
N VAL A 123 5.16 -13.63 -10.55
CA VAL A 123 5.62 -13.61 -11.94
C VAL A 123 5.10 -14.86 -12.68
N GLY A 124 4.33 -14.66 -13.75
CA GLY A 124 3.88 -15.73 -14.67
C GLY A 124 2.36 -15.89 -14.78
N SER A 125 1.62 -15.96 -13.65
CA SER A 125 0.15 -15.81 -13.49
C SER A 125 -0.23 -16.15 -12.05
N SER A 126 -1.30 -15.55 -11.54
CA SER A 126 -1.81 -15.78 -10.19
C SER A 126 -3.17 -16.44 -10.26
N VAL A 127 -3.31 -17.58 -9.60
CA VAL A 127 -4.58 -18.28 -9.36
C VAL A 127 -5.63 -17.25 -8.95
N ILE A 128 -5.36 -16.49 -7.89
CA ILE A 128 -6.33 -15.50 -7.39
C ILE A 128 -6.65 -14.40 -8.40
N ALA A 129 -5.67 -13.87 -9.14
CA ALA A 129 -5.90 -12.79 -10.09
C ALA A 129 -6.66 -13.22 -11.35
N ASP A 130 -6.56 -14.49 -11.73
CA ASP A 130 -7.20 -15.05 -12.92
C ASP A 130 -8.69 -15.37 -12.70
N ALA A 131 -9.16 -15.34 -11.44
CA ALA A 131 -10.55 -15.68 -11.09
C ALA A 131 -11.52 -14.51 -11.36
N ALA A 132 -12.70 -14.82 -11.89
CA ALA A 132 -13.75 -13.85 -12.14
C ALA A 132 -14.41 -13.38 -10.83
N LYS A 133 -14.61 -12.07 -10.66
CA LYS A 133 -15.20 -11.52 -9.44
C LYS A 133 -16.69 -11.84 -9.33
N VAL A 134 -17.12 -12.18 -8.12
CA VAL A 134 -18.55 -12.32 -7.76
C VAL A 134 -18.93 -11.17 -6.85
N HIS A 135 -19.74 -10.25 -7.37
CA HIS A 135 -20.29 -9.14 -6.62
C HIS A 135 -21.66 -9.54 -6.02
N PRO A 136 -21.81 -9.53 -4.69
CA PRO A 136 -23.10 -9.80 -4.05
C PRO A 136 -24.07 -8.66 -4.32
N SER A 137 -25.33 -8.99 -4.58
CA SER A 137 -26.38 -7.97 -4.69
C SER A 137 -26.77 -7.44 -3.30
N PRO A 138 -27.23 -6.17 -3.19
CA PRO A 138 -27.78 -5.67 -1.93
C PRO A 138 -28.92 -6.56 -1.45
N LEU A 139 -28.89 -6.93 -0.16
CA LEU A 139 -29.89 -7.83 0.44
C LEU A 139 -31.31 -7.22 0.32
N PRO A 140 -32.26 -7.89 -0.35
CA PRO A 140 -33.65 -7.43 -0.39
C PRO A 140 -34.42 -7.84 0.87
N ALA A 141 -35.43 -7.05 1.26
CA ALA A 141 -36.28 -7.33 2.44
C ALA A 141 -37.01 -8.68 2.34
N THR A 142 -37.36 -9.11 1.12
CA THR A 142 -37.96 -10.42 0.86
C THR A 142 -37.04 -11.57 1.23
N LEU A 143 -35.72 -11.45 1.00
CA LEU A 143 -34.74 -12.45 1.38
C LEU A 143 -34.55 -12.47 2.90
N LEU A 144 -34.42 -11.30 3.54
CA LEU A 144 -34.34 -11.21 5.00
C LEU A 144 -35.51 -11.92 5.70
N ARG A 145 -36.73 -11.76 5.19
CA ARG A 145 -37.91 -12.46 5.73
C ARG A 145 -37.90 -13.96 5.50
N ARG A 146 -37.27 -14.45 4.44
CA ARG A 146 -37.13 -15.90 4.21
C ARG A 146 -36.16 -16.51 5.21
N VAL A 147 -35.06 -15.82 5.49
CA VAL A 147 -34.05 -16.28 6.45
C VAL A 147 -34.49 -16.06 7.91
N VAL A 148 -35.29 -15.02 8.16
CA VAL A 148 -35.90 -14.73 9.46
C VAL A 148 -37.43 -14.71 9.33
N PRO A 149 -38.11 -15.89 9.23
CA PRO A 149 -39.55 -15.98 8.97
C PRO A 149 -40.45 -15.27 9.97
N SER A 150 -39.97 -15.06 11.20
CA SER A 150 -40.71 -14.38 12.26
C SER A 150 -40.79 -12.86 12.09
N LEU A 151 -40.08 -12.27 11.13
CA LEU A 151 -39.95 -10.82 10.99
C LEU A 151 -41.13 -10.21 10.20
N PRO A 152 -41.87 -9.22 10.74
CA PRO A 152 -42.90 -8.49 10.00
C PRO A 152 -42.34 -7.77 8.76
N SER A 153 -43.17 -7.56 7.72
CA SER A 153 -42.73 -6.95 6.45
C SER A 153 -42.12 -5.57 6.63
N ASP A 154 -42.85 -4.66 7.29
CA ASP A 154 -42.42 -3.29 7.54
C ASP A 154 -41.12 -3.23 8.36
N THR A 155 -40.94 -4.18 9.30
CA THR A 155 -39.72 -4.28 10.09
C THR A 155 -38.54 -4.74 9.23
N ALA A 156 -38.74 -5.72 8.36
CA ALA A 156 -37.71 -6.19 7.44
C ALA A 156 -37.26 -5.09 6.47
N GLU A 157 -38.20 -4.30 5.94
CA GLU A 157 -37.91 -3.16 5.06
C GLU A 157 -37.10 -2.08 5.78
N ARG A 158 -37.49 -1.72 7.02
CA ARG A 158 -36.72 -0.77 7.84
C ARG A 158 -35.30 -1.28 8.14
N ILE A 159 -35.16 -2.58 8.45
CA ILE A 159 -33.85 -3.18 8.75
C ILE A 159 -32.97 -3.16 7.50
N VAL A 160 -33.47 -3.61 6.35
CA VAL A 160 -32.70 -3.61 5.09
C VAL A 160 -32.32 -2.19 4.69
N LEU A 161 -33.24 -1.23 4.82
CA LEU A 161 -32.93 0.18 4.57
C LEU A 161 -31.85 0.69 5.52
N ARG A 162 -31.92 0.39 6.82
CA ARG A 162 -30.89 0.81 7.79
C ARG A 162 -29.54 0.13 7.55
N ALA A 163 -29.57 -1.14 7.13
CA ALA A 163 -28.41 -1.98 6.83
C ALA A 163 -27.85 -1.73 5.42
N GLN A 164 -28.53 -0.95 4.57
CA GLN A 164 -28.12 -0.66 3.18
C GLN A 164 -27.82 -1.94 2.39
N GLY A 165 -28.63 -2.98 2.62
CA GLY A 165 -28.44 -4.28 1.99
C GLY A 165 -27.19 -5.07 2.43
N CYS A 166 -26.47 -4.64 3.46
CA CYS A 166 -25.35 -5.39 4.05
C CYS A 166 -25.89 -6.55 4.93
N VAL A 167 -25.42 -7.77 4.66
CA VAL A 167 -25.90 -9.00 5.32
C VAL A 167 -25.61 -8.97 6.83
N ALA A 168 -24.38 -8.64 7.22
CA ALA A 168 -23.96 -8.64 8.63
C ALA A 168 -24.81 -7.69 9.48
N LEU A 169 -25.05 -6.48 8.97
CA LEU A 169 -25.86 -5.49 9.65
C LEU A 169 -27.33 -5.88 9.66
N ALA A 170 -27.87 -6.44 8.58
CA ALA A 170 -29.26 -6.87 8.52
C ALA A 170 -29.54 -8.02 9.51
N GLU A 171 -28.65 -9.01 9.57
CA GLU A 171 -28.72 -10.10 10.54
C GLU A 171 -28.66 -9.58 11.97
N GLY A 172 -27.65 -8.77 12.29
CA GLY A 172 -27.48 -8.24 13.64
C GLY A 172 -28.60 -7.28 14.06
N TYR A 173 -29.11 -6.44 13.17
CA TYR A 173 -30.28 -5.59 13.45
C TYR A 173 -31.56 -6.41 13.65
N ALA A 174 -31.74 -7.53 12.94
CA ALA A 174 -32.87 -8.43 13.18
C ALA A 174 -32.78 -9.10 14.56
N LEU A 175 -31.57 -9.43 15.03
CA LEU A 175 -31.35 -9.92 16.39
C LEU A 175 -31.64 -8.85 17.45
N VAL A 176 -31.16 -7.62 17.23
CA VAL A 176 -31.43 -6.47 18.13
C VAL A 176 -32.93 -6.17 18.19
N ASP A 177 -33.64 -6.19 17.06
CA ASP A 177 -35.08 -5.94 17.02
C ASP A 177 -35.89 -7.00 17.79
N ARG A 178 -35.48 -8.27 17.73
CA ARG A 178 -36.11 -9.37 18.46
C ARG A 178 -35.76 -9.44 19.95
N SER A 179 -34.76 -8.68 20.40
CA SER A 179 -34.37 -8.65 21.81
C SER A 179 -35.47 -8.03 22.69
N ALA A 180 -35.46 -8.39 23.97
CA ALA A 180 -36.35 -7.82 24.99
C ALA A 180 -35.91 -6.41 25.47
N ALA A 181 -34.87 -5.84 24.87
CA ALA A 181 -34.31 -4.55 25.28
C ALA A 181 -35.27 -3.38 25.00
N SER A 182 -35.16 -2.31 25.78
CA SER A 182 -35.89 -1.06 25.52
C SER A 182 -35.46 -0.41 24.20
N GLY A 183 -36.28 0.47 23.63
CA GLY A 183 -35.95 1.16 22.38
C GLY A 183 -34.59 1.89 22.40
N ASN A 184 -34.27 2.55 23.52
CA ASN A 184 -32.97 3.22 23.69
C ASN A 184 -31.80 2.23 23.75
N GLN A 185 -31.98 1.09 24.40
CA GLN A 185 -30.95 0.03 24.44
C GLN A 185 -30.74 -0.57 23.04
N LYS A 186 -31.82 -0.86 22.30
CA LYS A 186 -31.75 -1.34 20.92
C LYS A 186 -31.01 -0.36 20.01
N SER A 187 -31.23 0.95 20.15
CA SER A 187 -30.48 1.95 19.36
C SER A 187 -28.98 1.88 19.64
N ARG A 188 -28.59 1.84 20.92
CA ARG A 188 -27.18 1.75 21.32
C ARG A 188 -26.52 0.45 20.86
N GLU A 189 -27.23 -0.67 20.97
CA GLU A 189 -26.73 -1.97 20.49
C GLU A 189 -26.55 -1.97 18.97
N ALA A 190 -27.48 -1.38 18.23
CA ALA A 190 -27.37 -1.23 16.78
C ALA A 190 -26.20 -0.30 16.38
N GLU A 191 -25.99 0.81 17.08
CA GLU A 191 -24.85 1.71 16.86
C GLU A 191 -23.52 1.03 17.15
N ARG A 192 -23.44 0.25 18.25
CA ARG A 192 -22.25 -0.55 18.58
C ARG A 192 -21.96 -1.58 17.50
N LEU A 193 -22.99 -2.32 17.07
CA LEU A 193 -22.86 -3.31 16.00
C LEU A 193 -22.34 -2.68 14.70
N LEU A 194 -22.88 -1.53 14.31
CA LEU A 194 -22.42 -0.79 13.13
C LEU A 194 -20.94 -0.43 13.25
N LEU A 195 -20.53 0.14 14.39
CA LEU A 195 -19.14 0.52 14.65
C LEU A 195 -18.20 -0.69 14.59
N GLU A 196 -18.55 -1.79 15.25
CA GLU A 196 -17.75 -3.02 15.28
C GLU A 196 -17.60 -3.62 13.89
N THR A 197 -18.70 -3.73 13.14
CA THR A 197 -18.71 -4.28 11.78
C THR A 197 -17.89 -3.42 10.82
N LEU A 198 -18.01 -2.08 10.89
CA LEU A 198 -17.22 -1.17 10.07
C LEU A 198 -15.73 -1.26 10.41
N ARG A 199 -15.37 -1.40 11.69
CA ARG A 199 -13.98 -1.55 12.13
C ARG A 199 -13.35 -2.82 11.56
N GLU A 200 -14.09 -3.92 11.57
CA GLU A 200 -13.66 -5.18 10.93
C GLU A 200 -13.53 -5.03 9.42
N ALA A 201 -14.50 -4.41 8.75
CA ALA A 201 -14.44 -4.16 7.31
C ALA A 201 -13.21 -3.33 6.92
N PHE A 202 -12.87 -2.30 7.70
CA PHE A 202 -11.66 -1.51 7.48
C PHE A 202 -10.37 -2.30 7.74
N ALA A 203 -10.34 -3.18 8.74
CA ALA A 203 -9.18 -4.02 9.01
C ALA A 203 -8.88 -4.98 7.84
N GLU A 204 -9.92 -5.46 7.15
CA GLU A 204 -9.83 -6.40 6.03
C GLU A 204 -9.37 -5.78 4.71
N LEU A 205 -9.61 -4.48 4.52
CA LEU A 205 -9.20 -3.76 3.31
C LEU A 205 -7.67 -3.63 3.17
N GLY A 206 -6.94 -3.74 4.28
CA GLY A 206 -5.49 -3.63 4.31
C GLY A 206 -4.97 -2.17 4.28
N PRO A 207 -3.67 -1.99 4.56
CA PRO A 207 -3.09 -0.69 4.85
C PRO A 207 -3.08 0.29 3.67
N GLU A 208 -3.03 -0.20 2.42
CA GLU A 208 -3.03 0.67 1.24
C GLU A 208 -4.35 1.42 1.08
N ILE A 209 -5.47 0.71 1.19
CA ILE A 209 -6.81 1.33 1.13
C ILE A 209 -7.07 2.18 2.37
N LEU A 210 -6.59 1.77 3.56
CA LEU A 210 -6.69 2.60 4.76
C LEU A 210 -5.97 3.94 4.59
N ALA A 211 -4.78 3.96 3.98
CA ALA A 211 -4.05 5.20 3.70
C ALA A 211 -4.78 6.09 2.69
N LEU A 212 -5.40 5.49 1.68
CA LEU A 212 -6.26 6.19 0.71
C LEU A 212 -7.46 6.84 1.43
N LEU A 213 -8.18 6.08 2.25
CA LEU A 213 -9.36 6.56 2.98
C LEU A 213 -9.00 7.60 4.04
N GLU A 214 -7.86 7.45 4.74
CA GLU A 214 -7.35 8.49 5.65
C GLU A 214 -7.20 9.82 4.91
N HIS A 215 -6.57 9.79 3.73
CA HIS A 215 -6.36 10.98 2.92
C HIS A 215 -7.68 11.61 2.46
N LEU A 216 -8.52 10.83 1.78
CA LEU A 216 -9.75 11.36 1.19
C LEU A 216 -10.75 11.80 2.27
N VAL A 217 -11.03 10.93 3.22
CA VAL A 217 -12.14 11.11 4.16
C VAL A 217 -11.71 11.99 5.33
N LEU A 218 -10.58 11.67 5.99
CA LEU A 218 -10.21 12.32 7.25
C LEU A 218 -9.44 13.62 7.01
N GLU A 219 -8.54 13.68 6.03
CA GLU A 219 -7.78 14.90 5.73
C GLU A 219 -8.51 15.85 4.79
N CYS A 220 -9.07 15.34 3.69
CA CYS A 220 -9.72 16.17 2.67
C CYS A 220 -11.22 16.36 2.90
N GLY A 221 -11.86 15.54 3.73
CA GLY A 221 -13.31 15.60 3.96
C GLY A 221 -14.15 15.13 2.78
N VAL A 222 -13.55 14.48 1.78
CA VAL A 222 -14.19 14.04 0.53
C VAL A 222 -14.77 12.64 0.71
N VAL A 223 -16.05 12.50 0.39
CA VAL A 223 -16.77 11.21 0.40
C VAL A 223 -17.38 10.86 -0.96
N ASP A 224 -17.48 11.80 -1.88
CA ASP A 224 -17.83 11.53 -3.28
C ASP A 224 -16.59 11.81 -4.13
N VAL A 225 -16.07 10.79 -4.82
CA VAL A 225 -14.80 10.84 -5.57
C VAL A 225 -15.07 10.47 -7.02
N SER A 226 -14.44 11.13 -7.99
CA SER A 226 -14.55 10.69 -9.38
C SER A 226 -13.94 9.31 -9.56
N GLN A 227 -14.58 8.44 -10.34
CA GLN A 227 -14.01 7.14 -10.72
C GLN A 227 -12.62 7.30 -11.37
N MET A 228 -12.38 8.38 -12.11
CA MET A 228 -11.12 8.65 -12.81
C MET A 228 -9.96 8.97 -11.85
N ASP A 229 -10.26 9.41 -10.63
CA ASP A 229 -9.26 9.73 -9.61
C ASP A 229 -8.88 8.49 -8.77
N LEU A 230 -9.61 7.39 -8.92
CA LEU A 230 -9.38 6.14 -8.23
C LEU A 230 -8.90 5.06 -9.20
N ARG A 231 -8.12 4.12 -8.68
CA ARG A 231 -7.74 2.94 -9.46
C ARG A 231 -8.88 1.93 -9.42
N ASP A 232 -9.17 1.27 -10.54
CA ASP A 232 -10.28 0.29 -10.67
C ASP A 232 -10.26 -0.78 -9.58
N HIS A 233 -9.08 -1.27 -9.19
CA HIS A 233 -8.96 -2.28 -8.15
C HIS A 233 -9.28 -1.75 -6.75
N TRP A 234 -9.08 -0.46 -6.47
CA TRP A 234 -9.52 0.17 -5.23
C TRP A 234 -11.04 0.34 -5.20
N ILE A 235 -11.62 0.77 -6.31
CA ILE A 235 -13.08 0.89 -6.45
C ILE A 235 -13.72 -0.47 -6.17
N ALA A 236 -13.26 -1.51 -6.86
CA ALA A 236 -13.75 -2.86 -6.67
C ALA A 236 -13.58 -3.34 -5.22
N ALA A 237 -12.42 -3.13 -4.58
CA ALA A 237 -12.20 -3.53 -3.20
C ALA A 237 -13.17 -2.83 -2.21
N LEU A 238 -13.45 -1.54 -2.43
CA LEU A 238 -14.38 -0.77 -1.59
C LEU A 238 -15.84 -1.18 -1.81
N GLU A 239 -16.22 -1.43 -3.06
CA GLU A 239 -17.56 -1.89 -3.43
C GLU A 239 -17.84 -3.31 -2.88
N ASP A 240 -16.88 -4.21 -3.08
CA ASP A 240 -16.93 -5.58 -2.58
C ASP A 240 -17.04 -5.61 -1.05
N ALA A 241 -16.26 -4.76 -0.37
CA ALA A 241 -16.35 -4.58 1.08
C ALA A 241 -17.68 -3.96 1.55
N GLY A 242 -18.51 -3.43 0.64
CA GLY A 242 -19.76 -2.74 0.99
C GLY A 242 -19.56 -1.34 1.56
N LEU A 243 -18.40 -0.74 1.32
CA LEU A 243 -18.02 0.59 1.81
C LEU A 243 -18.17 1.68 0.75
N ALA A 244 -18.39 1.32 -0.51
CA ALA A 244 -18.66 2.27 -1.57
C ALA A 244 -19.81 1.81 -2.48
N THR A 245 -20.45 2.78 -3.11
CA THR A 245 -21.42 2.56 -4.20
C THR A 245 -21.01 3.39 -5.40
N ILE A 246 -21.13 2.80 -6.59
CA ILE A 246 -20.85 3.47 -7.85
C ILE A 246 -22.15 4.05 -8.40
N ASP A 247 -22.11 5.33 -8.80
CA ASP A 247 -23.16 5.96 -9.59
C ASP A 247 -22.67 6.10 -11.03
N ASP A 248 -23.10 5.17 -11.88
CA ASP A 248 -22.74 5.13 -13.31
C ASP A 248 -23.23 6.37 -14.08
N SER A 249 -24.27 7.06 -13.58
CA SER A 249 -24.80 8.24 -14.25
C SER A 249 -23.94 9.48 -14.05
N THR A 250 -23.21 9.54 -12.94
CA THR A 250 -22.34 10.68 -12.58
C THR A 250 -20.86 10.34 -12.62
N GLU A 251 -20.51 9.07 -12.88
CA GLU A 251 -19.13 8.55 -12.81
C GLU A 251 -18.48 8.81 -11.44
N MET A 252 -19.30 8.80 -10.37
CA MET A 252 -18.86 9.06 -9.00
C MET A 252 -18.86 7.78 -8.17
N VAL A 253 -17.85 7.66 -7.31
CA VAL A 253 -17.78 6.66 -6.24
C VAL A 253 -18.15 7.36 -4.93
N ARG A 254 -19.27 6.94 -4.34
CA ARG A 254 -19.69 7.42 -3.02
C ARG A 254 -19.15 6.50 -1.94
N LEU A 255 -18.27 7.03 -1.12
CA LEU A 255 -17.71 6.41 0.08
C LEU A 255 -18.70 6.54 1.25
N PHE A 256 -19.08 5.39 1.77
CA PHE A 256 -20.02 5.20 2.87
C PHE A 256 -21.43 5.69 2.58
N HIS A 257 -22.40 4.98 3.11
CA HIS A 257 -23.77 5.48 3.09
C HIS A 257 -23.88 6.73 4.00
N PRO A 258 -24.65 7.78 3.61
CA PRO A 258 -24.81 9.01 4.40
C PRO A 258 -25.17 8.79 5.87
N SER A 259 -26.03 7.81 6.17
CA SER A 259 -26.44 7.51 7.56
C SER A 259 -25.33 6.89 8.42
N TRP A 260 -24.21 6.46 7.83
CA TRP A 260 -23.10 5.83 8.55
C TRP A 260 -21.86 6.70 8.59
N GLN A 261 -21.81 7.84 7.89
CA GLN A 261 -20.57 8.59 7.65
C GLN A 261 -19.79 8.92 8.93
N ASP A 262 -20.47 9.41 9.97
CA ASP A 262 -19.82 9.73 11.25
C ASP A 262 -19.27 8.49 11.95
N THR A 263 -20.03 7.40 11.93
CA THR A 263 -19.60 6.12 12.52
C THR A 263 -18.47 5.49 11.70
N ALA A 264 -18.49 5.62 10.38
CA ALA A 264 -17.44 5.16 9.48
C ALA A 264 -16.14 5.95 9.68
N ARG A 265 -16.20 7.28 9.86
CA ARG A 265 -15.04 8.11 10.19
C ARG A 265 -14.41 7.69 11.53
N LEU A 266 -15.24 7.41 12.53
CA LEU A 266 -14.79 6.90 13.83
C LEU A 266 -14.14 5.51 13.70
N ALA A 267 -14.81 4.57 13.00
CA ALA A 267 -14.29 3.23 12.76
C ALA A 267 -12.97 3.24 11.98
N LEU A 268 -12.88 4.05 10.92
CA LEU A 268 -11.65 4.24 10.14
C LEU A 268 -10.50 4.76 11.00
N SER A 269 -10.77 5.76 11.84
CA SER A 269 -9.78 6.30 12.78
C SER A 269 -9.28 5.24 13.78
N GLN A 270 -10.16 4.34 14.23
CA GLN A 270 -9.79 3.23 15.10
C GLN A 270 -8.99 2.16 14.35
N ALA A 271 -9.39 1.81 13.12
CA ALA A 271 -8.70 0.85 12.28
C ALA A 271 -7.27 1.31 11.95
N LEU A 272 -7.08 2.59 11.61
CA LEU A 272 -5.75 3.18 11.38
C LEU A 272 -4.83 3.05 12.60
N ARG A 273 -5.35 3.29 13.81
CA ARG A 273 -4.57 3.11 15.07
C ARG A 273 -4.25 1.66 15.38
N ALA A 274 -5.04 0.72 14.87
CA ALA A 274 -4.81 -0.70 15.05
C ALA A 274 -3.74 -1.27 14.11
N VAL A 275 -3.27 -0.50 13.11
CA VAL A 275 -2.17 -0.91 12.24
C VAL A 275 -0.84 -0.76 12.99
N LEU A 276 -0.39 -1.86 13.59
CA LEU A 276 0.87 -1.90 14.37
C LEU A 276 2.09 -2.29 13.53
N GLN A 277 1.88 -3.02 12.44
CA GLN A 277 2.96 -3.51 11.59
C GLN A 277 3.17 -2.59 10.39
N PRO A 278 4.41 -2.16 10.09
CA PRO A 278 4.68 -1.31 8.95
C PRO A 278 4.39 -2.06 7.64
N PRO A 279 3.62 -1.48 6.70
CA PRO A 279 3.37 -2.13 5.41
C PRO A 279 4.65 -2.24 4.59
N ASN A 280 4.70 -3.18 3.64
CA ASN A 280 5.87 -3.36 2.76
C ASN A 280 6.28 -2.07 2.02
N ALA A 281 5.30 -1.26 1.62
CA ALA A 281 5.53 0.05 1.01
C ALA A 281 6.33 0.99 1.93
N TRP A 282 6.09 0.96 3.25
CA TRP A 282 6.83 1.77 4.22
C TRP A 282 8.33 1.44 4.16
N ARG A 283 8.68 0.16 4.20
CA ARG A 283 10.09 -0.28 4.13
C ARG A 283 10.75 0.16 2.82
N ALA A 284 10.05 -0.03 1.69
CA ALA A 284 10.57 0.37 0.39
C ALA A 284 10.79 1.90 0.28
N ILE A 285 9.88 2.70 0.86
CA ILE A 285 9.99 4.15 0.92
C ILE A 285 11.17 4.55 1.81
N ALA A 286 11.32 3.94 2.98
CA ALA A 286 12.43 4.23 3.90
C ALA A 286 13.79 4.00 3.24
N VAL A 287 13.96 2.87 2.54
CA VAL A 287 15.19 2.59 1.77
C VAL A 287 15.41 3.64 0.68
N SER A 288 14.37 3.96 -0.10
CA SER A 288 14.48 4.93 -1.20
C SER A 288 14.75 6.36 -0.70
N LEU A 289 14.18 6.75 0.45
CA LEU A 289 14.44 8.02 1.11
C LEU A 289 15.87 8.07 1.63
N PHE A 290 16.39 7.00 2.24
CA PHE A 290 17.77 6.95 2.69
C PHE A 290 18.76 7.17 1.52
N GLU A 291 18.54 6.47 0.39
CA GLU A 291 19.34 6.66 -0.82
C GLU A 291 19.27 8.09 -1.35
N LEU A 292 18.06 8.66 -1.40
CA LEU A 292 17.83 10.03 -1.82
C LEU A 292 18.56 11.02 -0.90
N GLU A 293 18.39 10.93 0.41
CA GLU A 293 19.03 11.82 1.38
C GLU A 293 20.56 11.75 1.27
N ARG A 294 21.15 10.55 1.19
CA ARG A 294 22.59 10.37 0.98
C ARG A 294 23.08 10.99 -0.32
N THR A 295 22.31 10.84 -1.39
CA THR A 295 22.63 11.42 -2.71
C THR A 295 22.62 12.95 -2.64
N VAL A 296 21.59 13.54 -2.03
CA VAL A 296 21.49 15.00 -1.89
C VAL A 296 22.61 15.53 -1.00
N ARG A 297 22.92 14.88 0.13
CA ARG A 297 24.04 15.27 1.01
C ARG A 297 25.38 15.26 0.26
N SER A 298 25.64 14.19 -0.50
CA SER A 298 26.87 14.10 -1.30
C SER A 298 26.98 15.23 -2.31
N LEU A 299 25.88 15.54 -3.01
CA LEU A 299 25.87 16.63 -3.98
C LEU A 299 26.11 17.98 -3.31
N VAL A 300 25.36 18.27 -2.24
CA VAL A 300 25.49 19.53 -1.48
C VAL A 300 26.92 19.69 -0.97
N SER A 301 27.53 18.65 -0.38
CA SER A 301 28.93 18.69 0.07
C SER A 301 29.88 19.07 -1.07
N GLN A 302 29.78 18.40 -2.22
CA GLN A 302 30.61 18.69 -3.39
C GLN A 302 30.39 20.12 -3.92
N GLY A 303 29.14 20.60 -3.92
CA GLY A 303 28.80 21.95 -4.34
C GLY A 303 29.34 23.02 -3.40
N LEU A 304 29.28 22.78 -2.09
CA LEU A 304 29.83 23.67 -1.07
C LEU A 304 31.36 23.68 -1.11
N GLU A 305 32.00 22.51 -1.25
CA GLU A 305 33.45 22.39 -1.44
C GLU A 305 33.93 23.11 -2.70
N ALA A 306 33.22 22.96 -3.82
CA ALA A 306 33.54 23.67 -5.06
C ALA A 306 33.42 25.20 -4.93
N ARG A 307 32.53 25.69 -4.05
CA ARG A 307 32.32 27.12 -3.82
C ARG A 307 33.27 27.73 -2.79
N TYR A 308 33.50 27.03 -1.68
CA TYR A 308 34.13 27.57 -0.47
C TYR A 308 35.47 26.90 -0.13
N GLY A 309 35.88 25.86 -0.85
CA GLY A 309 37.11 25.11 -0.59
C GLY A 309 37.10 24.42 0.77
N GLU A 310 38.26 24.35 1.43
CA GLU A 310 38.42 23.70 2.75
C GLU A 310 37.57 24.34 3.85
N GLY A 311 37.22 25.63 3.70
CA GLY A 311 36.40 26.37 4.65
C GLY A 311 34.89 26.16 4.51
N TRP A 312 34.43 25.24 3.65
CA TRP A 312 33.01 25.10 3.31
C TRP A 312 32.11 24.79 4.50
N ARG A 313 32.61 24.05 5.50
CA ARG A 313 31.82 23.72 6.69
C ARG A 313 31.40 24.98 7.45
N GLN A 314 32.28 25.97 7.52
CA GLN A 314 32.02 27.23 8.20
C GLN A 314 31.28 28.21 7.28
N GLY A 315 31.81 28.46 6.08
CA GLY A 315 31.29 29.47 5.16
C GLY A 315 30.02 29.06 4.40
N GLY A 316 29.82 27.76 4.19
CA GLY A 316 28.68 27.21 3.47
C GLY A 316 27.48 26.87 4.34
N LEU A 317 27.66 26.80 5.66
CA LEU A 317 26.59 26.50 6.63
C LEU A 317 26.33 27.63 7.61
N ASP A 318 26.83 28.84 7.37
CA ASP A 318 26.87 29.93 8.34
C ASP A 318 25.54 30.13 9.11
N THR A 319 24.43 30.24 8.39
CA THR A 319 23.08 30.42 8.98
C THR A 319 22.54 29.17 9.68
N LEU A 320 23.04 27.98 9.35
CA LEU A 320 22.60 26.69 9.89
C LEU A 320 23.53 26.14 10.98
N ALA A 321 24.75 26.67 11.10
CA ALA A 321 25.80 26.17 11.97
C ALA A 321 25.39 26.11 13.45
N PRO A 322 24.75 27.15 14.04
CA PRO A 322 24.29 27.08 15.43
C PRO A 322 23.30 25.93 15.68
N LYS A 323 22.39 25.69 14.73
CA LYS A 323 21.39 24.63 14.82
C LYS A 323 22.02 23.24 14.68
N VAL A 324 22.95 23.08 13.73
CA VAL A 324 23.68 21.82 13.52
C VAL A 324 24.47 21.44 14.77
N VAL A 325 25.23 22.37 15.36
CA VAL A 325 26.00 22.13 16.59
C VAL A 325 25.08 21.82 17.77
N ALA A 326 23.94 22.52 17.89
CA ALA A 326 22.97 22.26 18.95
C ALA A 326 22.38 20.84 18.86
N LEU A 327 22.01 20.38 17.66
CA LEU A 327 21.52 19.01 17.43
C LEU A 327 22.61 17.97 17.71
N ALA A 328 23.84 18.21 17.25
CA ALA A 328 24.97 17.32 17.50
C ALA A 328 25.24 17.12 18.99
N ARG A 329 25.26 18.21 19.76
CA ARG A 329 25.43 18.18 21.22
C ARG A 329 24.29 17.43 21.91
N ALA A 330 23.05 17.65 21.47
CA ALA A 330 21.88 17.02 22.05
C ALA A 330 21.90 15.48 21.91
N GLU A 331 22.38 14.95 20.77
CA GLU A 331 22.36 13.51 20.51
C GLU A 331 23.60 12.75 20.97
N THR A 332 24.79 13.37 20.93
CA THR A 332 26.07 12.64 21.14
C THR A 332 26.73 12.90 22.49
N GLN A 333 26.24 13.86 23.28
CA GLN A 333 26.91 14.36 24.49
C GLN A 333 28.32 14.92 24.25
N GLY A 334 28.74 15.15 22.99
CA GLY A 334 30.06 15.66 22.65
C GLY A 334 30.22 17.18 22.86
N GLU A 335 31.43 17.61 23.17
CA GLU A 335 31.80 19.03 23.33
C GLU A 335 32.15 19.72 22.00
N PHE A 336 31.28 19.61 20.98
CA PHE A 336 31.51 20.29 19.71
C PHE A 336 31.36 21.80 19.87
N VAL A 337 32.38 22.62 19.58
CA VAL A 337 32.30 24.08 19.69
C VAL A 337 31.76 24.71 18.40
N SER A 338 32.06 24.08 17.26
CA SER A 338 31.76 24.57 15.93
C SER A 338 31.40 23.44 14.96
N VAL A 339 30.88 23.80 13.79
CA VAL A 339 30.66 22.86 12.68
C VAL A 339 31.97 22.29 12.10
N ALA A 340 33.12 22.92 12.35
CA ALA A 340 34.41 22.38 11.93
C ALA A 340 34.82 21.14 12.74
N ASP A 341 34.30 21.01 13.97
CA ASP A 341 34.57 19.87 14.85
C ASP A 341 33.76 18.61 14.46
N LEU A 342 32.77 18.77 13.58
CA LEU A 342 31.92 17.69 13.12
C LEU A 342 32.51 17.04 11.86
N HIS A 343 32.60 15.71 11.87
CA HIS A 343 33.04 14.95 10.69
C HIS A 343 32.15 15.22 9.46
N SER A 344 30.84 15.23 9.66
CA SER A 344 29.83 15.44 8.61
C SER A 344 28.72 16.35 9.12
N PRO A 345 28.87 17.69 9.00
CA PRO A 345 27.87 18.64 9.50
C PRO A 345 26.49 18.50 8.81
N LEU A 346 26.47 18.03 7.55
CA LEU A 346 25.24 17.83 6.79
C LEU A 346 24.37 16.69 7.33
N ASP A 347 24.93 15.77 8.12
CA ASP A 347 24.17 14.65 8.69
C ASP A 347 23.14 15.10 9.74
N TRP A 348 23.34 16.30 10.29
CA TRP A 348 22.49 16.94 11.29
C TRP A 348 21.37 17.82 10.69
N LEU A 349 21.33 17.94 9.36
CA LEU A 349 20.27 18.67 8.68
C LEU A 349 19.07 17.76 8.40
N LEU A 350 17.88 18.29 8.68
CA LEU A 350 16.62 17.70 8.22
C LEU A 350 16.50 17.82 6.70
N LEU A 351 15.70 16.95 6.08
CA LEU A 351 15.61 16.86 4.63
C LEU A 351 15.10 18.14 3.96
N ASP A 352 14.15 18.85 4.57
CA ASP A 352 13.68 20.16 4.11
C ASP A 352 14.79 21.22 4.11
N GLN A 353 15.62 21.23 5.16
CA GLN A 353 16.76 22.13 5.27
C GLN A 353 17.84 21.78 4.25
N LEU A 354 18.07 20.48 4.03
CA LEU A 354 19.02 20.00 3.04
C LEU A 354 18.59 20.39 1.62
N PHE A 355 17.30 20.28 1.29
CA PHE A 355 16.78 20.75 0.00
C PHE A 355 16.87 22.28 -0.15
N ALA A 356 16.60 23.04 0.92
CA ALA A 356 16.76 24.48 0.89
C ALA A 356 18.22 24.88 0.62
N LEU A 357 19.17 24.23 1.30
CA LEU A 357 20.60 24.42 1.11
C LEU A 357 21.06 24.00 -0.30
N ALA A 358 20.52 22.90 -0.84
CA ALA A 358 20.77 22.47 -2.21
C ALA A 358 20.27 23.51 -3.21
N ALA A 359 19.05 24.03 -3.02
CA ALA A 359 18.48 25.07 -3.87
C ALA A 359 19.26 26.38 -3.82
N GLU A 360 19.78 26.77 -2.66
CA GLU A 360 20.66 27.93 -2.51
C GLU A 360 22.00 27.71 -3.19
N THR A 361 22.65 26.58 -2.91
CA THR A 361 23.96 26.22 -3.50
C THR A 361 23.89 26.18 -5.02
N ALA A 362 22.78 25.67 -5.57
CA ALA A 362 22.52 25.60 -7.01
C ALA A 362 22.41 26.98 -7.70
N GLN A 363 22.27 28.08 -6.96
CA GLN A 363 22.31 29.44 -7.54
C GLN A 363 23.73 29.88 -7.92
N HIS A 364 24.75 29.25 -7.31
CA HIS A 364 26.14 29.66 -7.43
C HIS A 364 27.01 28.59 -8.10
N VAL A 365 26.69 27.32 -7.91
CA VAL A 365 27.42 26.18 -8.46
C VAL A 365 26.45 25.22 -9.15
N ARG A 366 26.89 24.57 -10.23
CA ARG A 366 26.09 23.52 -10.88
C ARG A 366 26.02 22.29 -9.98
N LEU A 367 24.91 22.14 -9.26
CA LEU A 367 24.67 21.01 -8.38
C LEU A 367 24.06 19.83 -9.15
N GLY A 368 24.91 19.04 -9.80
CA GLY A 368 24.48 17.89 -10.62
C GLY A 368 23.62 18.28 -11.82
N GLY A 369 23.72 19.53 -12.31
CA GLY A 369 22.91 20.02 -13.43
C GLY A 369 21.44 20.33 -13.08
N ILE A 370 21.11 20.43 -11.79
CA ILE A 370 19.76 20.70 -11.29
C ILE A 370 19.66 22.17 -10.85
N SER A 371 18.63 22.86 -11.31
CA SER A 371 18.38 24.26 -10.99
C SER A 371 17.80 24.46 -9.58
N SER A 372 17.95 25.67 -9.03
CA SER A 372 17.33 26.07 -7.75
C SER A 372 15.82 25.80 -7.71
N ARG A 373 15.12 26.03 -8.84
CA ARG A 373 13.68 25.79 -8.97
C ARG A 373 13.34 24.30 -8.89
N GLU A 374 14.09 23.44 -9.59
CA GLU A 374 13.88 21.99 -9.55
C GLU A 374 14.13 21.44 -8.14
N TRP A 375 15.12 21.95 -7.40
CA TRP A 375 15.33 21.56 -6.00
C TRP A 375 14.15 21.90 -5.09
N ARG A 376 13.54 23.07 -5.25
CA ARG A 376 12.31 23.42 -4.52
C ARG A 376 11.15 22.50 -4.88
N GLN A 377 11.01 22.15 -6.15
CA GLN A 377 9.99 21.17 -6.60
C GLN A 377 10.25 19.75 -6.06
N PHE A 378 11.50 19.34 -5.87
CA PHE A 378 11.79 18.09 -5.16
C PHE A 378 11.38 18.19 -3.70
N SER A 379 11.68 19.31 -3.03
CA SER A 379 11.28 19.54 -1.64
C SER A 379 9.76 19.44 -1.44
N GLU A 380 8.98 20.14 -2.28
CA GLU A 380 7.51 20.16 -2.20
C GLU A 380 6.88 18.76 -2.32
N ARG A 381 7.52 17.86 -3.07
CA ARG A 381 7.02 16.49 -3.30
C ARG A 381 7.52 15.49 -2.26
N ILE A 382 8.78 15.58 -1.86
CA ILE A 382 9.43 14.58 -1.00
C ILE A 382 9.27 14.86 0.49
N VAL A 383 9.29 16.12 0.92
CA VAL A 383 9.17 16.47 2.35
C VAL A 383 7.85 15.96 2.95
N PRO A 384 6.68 16.05 2.28
CA PRO A 384 5.45 15.46 2.82
C PRO A 384 5.52 13.95 3.01
N VAL A 385 6.18 13.22 2.09
CA VAL A 385 6.39 11.77 2.20
C VAL A 385 7.26 11.46 3.43
N ARG A 386 8.41 12.16 3.56
CA ARG A 386 9.32 12.00 4.70
C ARG A 386 8.63 12.31 6.02
N ASN A 387 7.81 13.38 6.08
CA ASN A 387 7.10 13.77 7.29
C ASN A 387 6.07 12.72 7.71
N ARG A 388 5.32 12.14 6.78
CA ARG A 388 4.43 10.99 7.08
C ARG A 388 5.21 9.85 7.71
N MET A 389 6.34 9.48 7.11
CA MET A 389 7.22 8.42 7.60
C MET A 389 7.76 8.71 9.01
N SER A 390 8.22 9.93 9.28
CA SER A 390 8.72 10.31 10.61
C SER A 390 7.65 10.34 11.70
N HIS A 391 6.38 10.51 11.31
CA HIS A 391 5.23 10.47 12.21
C HIS A 391 4.55 9.10 12.27
N MET A 392 5.19 8.05 11.72
CA MET A 392 4.66 6.68 11.68
C MET A 392 3.28 6.58 11.03
N ARG A 393 2.98 7.48 10.09
CA ARG A 393 1.73 7.46 9.31
C ARG A 393 1.84 6.45 8.16
N LEU A 394 0.71 5.95 7.70
CA LEU A 394 0.70 5.07 6.53
C LEU A 394 1.16 5.85 5.29
N PRO A 395 1.97 5.23 4.42
CA PRO A 395 2.36 5.84 3.17
C PRO A 395 1.15 5.96 2.25
N ARG A 396 1.00 7.11 1.57
CA ARG A 396 -0.08 7.29 0.61
C ARG A 396 0.22 6.50 -0.66
N PRO A 397 -0.83 6.10 -1.41
CA PRO A 397 -0.63 5.58 -2.75
C PRO A 397 0.19 6.53 -3.62
N GLY A 398 1.23 6.01 -4.28
CA GLY A 398 2.13 6.80 -5.13
C GLY A 398 3.35 7.41 -4.43
N ASP A 399 3.41 7.41 -3.09
CA ASP A 399 4.57 7.95 -2.35
C ASP A 399 5.89 7.29 -2.76
N LEU A 400 5.89 5.96 -2.89
CA LEU A 400 7.07 5.21 -3.35
C LEU A 400 7.49 5.58 -4.77
N ASP A 401 6.52 5.73 -5.67
CA ASP A 401 6.78 6.10 -7.06
C ASP A 401 7.35 7.50 -7.16
N GLU A 402 6.88 8.42 -6.33
CA GLU A 402 7.35 9.81 -6.29
C GLU A 402 8.81 9.90 -5.79
N VAL A 403 9.15 9.17 -4.72
CA VAL A 403 10.53 9.08 -4.22
C VAL A 403 11.44 8.45 -5.26
N ARG A 404 11.05 7.31 -5.86
CA ARG A 404 11.85 6.64 -6.90
C ARG A 404 11.98 7.46 -8.17
N ARG A 405 10.94 8.19 -8.58
CA ARG A 405 10.98 9.10 -9.73
C ARG A 405 11.99 10.21 -9.47
N THR A 406 11.94 10.82 -8.30
CA THR A 406 12.89 11.89 -7.91
C THR A 406 14.32 11.36 -7.92
N LEU A 407 14.57 10.21 -7.29
CA LEU A 407 15.90 9.59 -7.26
C LEU A 407 16.41 9.25 -8.67
N ARG A 408 15.54 8.74 -9.57
CA ARG A 408 15.91 8.48 -10.97
C ARG A 408 16.30 9.76 -11.71
N ILE A 409 15.55 10.86 -11.53
CA ILE A 409 15.87 12.15 -12.14
C ILE A 409 17.22 12.66 -11.61
N LEU A 410 17.43 12.62 -10.29
CA LEU A 410 18.72 12.98 -9.67
C LEU A 410 19.87 12.18 -10.29
N ASN A 411 19.77 10.85 -10.29
CA ASN A 411 20.83 9.98 -10.81
C ASN A 411 21.08 10.15 -12.31
N ALA A 412 20.04 10.41 -13.11
CA ALA A 412 20.20 10.72 -14.53
C ALA A 412 20.97 12.03 -14.73
N ARG A 413 20.63 13.07 -13.96
CA ARG A 413 21.27 14.39 -14.01
C ARG A 413 22.74 14.35 -13.58
N ILE A 414 23.04 13.61 -12.51
CA ILE A 414 24.41 13.36 -12.03
C ILE A 414 25.25 12.71 -13.14
N ARG A 415 24.73 11.65 -13.79
CA ARG A 415 25.45 10.97 -14.87
C ARG A 415 25.67 11.86 -16.11
N SER A 416 24.75 12.77 -16.40
CA SER A 416 24.85 13.66 -17.55
C SER A 416 25.75 14.89 -17.33
N THR A 417 26.07 15.20 -16.07
CA THR A 417 26.90 16.36 -15.73
C THR A 417 28.32 15.86 -15.47
N PRO A 418 29.30 16.15 -16.34
CA PRO A 418 30.68 15.78 -16.05
C PRO A 418 31.07 16.44 -14.72
N LEU A 419 31.50 15.62 -13.76
CA LEU A 419 32.06 16.12 -12.51
C LEU A 419 33.15 17.12 -12.88
N PRO A 420 33.15 18.34 -12.31
CA PRO A 420 34.27 19.24 -12.50
C PRO A 420 35.51 18.46 -12.05
N SER A 421 36.36 18.09 -12.99
CA SER A 421 37.64 17.44 -12.71
C SER A 421 38.29 18.33 -11.66
N ALA A 422 38.46 17.80 -10.45
CA ALA A 422 39.11 18.51 -9.35
C ALA A 422 40.32 19.18 -9.95
N GLY A 423 40.29 20.52 -10.03
CA GLY A 423 41.29 21.28 -10.75
C GLY A 423 42.62 20.83 -10.18
N ARG A 424 43.41 20.13 -10.99
CA ARG A 424 44.82 19.87 -10.70
C ARG A 424 45.39 21.27 -10.57
N GLN A 425 45.51 21.76 -9.33
CA GLN A 425 46.28 22.95 -9.06
C GLN A 425 47.68 22.57 -9.51
N THR A 426 48.03 22.91 -10.75
CA THR A 426 49.40 22.95 -11.20
C THR A 426 50.06 23.95 -10.26
N THR A 427 50.74 23.43 -9.25
CA THR A 427 51.61 24.23 -8.42
C THR A 427 52.61 24.92 -9.35
N PRO A 428 53.01 26.18 -9.08
CA PRO A 428 53.97 26.90 -9.91
C PRO A 428 55.34 26.22 -10.08
N ALA A 429 55.59 25.09 -9.39
CA ALA A 429 56.85 24.36 -9.39
C ALA A 429 57.06 23.44 -10.61
N GLU A 430 56.04 23.14 -11.42
CA GLU A 430 56.19 22.27 -12.61
C GLU A 430 56.53 23.03 -13.91
N ARG A 431 56.70 24.36 -13.88
CA ARG A 431 57.11 25.14 -15.08
C ARG A 431 58.62 25.21 -15.34
N ASP A 432 59.46 24.75 -14.42
CA ASP A 432 60.93 24.90 -14.52
C ASP A 432 61.69 23.62 -14.94
N LEU A 433 61.01 22.50 -15.23
CA LEU A 433 61.69 21.24 -15.59
C LEU A 433 61.65 20.88 -17.08
N ASP A 434 60.87 21.58 -17.91
CA ASP A 434 60.78 21.30 -19.35
C ASP A 434 61.83 22.03 -20.20
N GLY A 435 62.78 22.75 -19.58
CA GLY A 435 63.77 23.59 -20.27
C GLY A 435 65.16 22.99 -20.52
N VAL A 436 65.51 21.81 -19.98
CA VAL A 436 66.93 21.38 -19.92
C VAL A 436 67.28 20.11 -20.72
N SER A 437 66.33 19.40 -21.31
CA SER A 437 66.63 18.08 -21.93
C SER A 437 66.91 18.09 -23.45
N ALA A 438 67.45 19.17 -24.02
CA ALA A 438 67.66 19.29 -25.47
C ALA A 438 69.12 19.40 -25.94
N GLY A 439 70.12 19.06 -25.12
CA GLY A 439 71.52 19.23 -25.55
C GLY A 439 72.50 18.30 -24.88
N LEU A 440 72.55 17.03 -25.29
CA LEU A 440 73.73 16.16 -25.18
C LEU A 440 73.41 14.80 -25.83
N LEU A 441 73.70 14.66 -27.12
CA LEU A 441 73.98 13.37 -27.76
C LEU A 441 74.62 13.63 -29.13
N ALA A 442 75.95 13.71 -29.13
CA ALA A 442 76.76 13.51 -30.33
C ALA A 442 78.04 12.77 -29.95
N THR A 443 78.44 11.84 -30.83
CA THR A 443 79.72 11.12 -30.93
C THR A 443 79.94 9.94 -29.96
N GLN A 444 79.86 8.70 -30.46
CA GLN A 444 81.00 7.97 -31.04
C GLN A 444 80.57 6.55 -31.49
N GLN A 445 80.87 6.24 -32.75
CA GLN A 445 81.11 4.90 -33.30
C GLN A 445 82.44 4.33 -32.73
N PRO A 446 82.75 3.01 -32.73
CA PRO A 446 82.86 2.20 -33.97
C PRO A 446 82.63 0.66 -33.91
N GLY A 447 82.25 0.10 -35.06
CA GLY A 447 82.98 -0.98 -35.78
C GLY A 447 82.80 -2.47 -35.43
N ALA A 448 82.81 -3.29 -36.51
CA ALA A 448 82.88 -4.78 -36.64
C ALA A 448 81.53 -5.52 -36.52
N VAL A 449 81.04 -6.35 -37.46
CA VAL A 449 81.57 -7.03 -38.68
C VAL A 449 80.54 -6.93 -39.80
#